data_AF-A0A847EXA4-F1
#
_entry.id   AF-A0A847EXA4-F1
#
_cell.length_a   1.000
_cell.length_b   1.000
_cell.length_c   1.000
_cell.angle_alpha   90.00
_cell.angle_beta   90.00
_cell.angle_gamma   90.00
#
_symmetry.space_group_name_H-M   'P 1'
#
loop_
_entity.id
_entity.type
_entity.pdbx_description
1 polymer ?
#
loop_
_entity_poly.entity_id
_entity_poly.type
_entity_poly.pdbx_seq_one_letter_code
_entity_poly.pdbx_strand_id
1 'polypeptide(L)'
;MRKRLLFVLLLTLAVTGLYAQRRVDVVDRGIVAMPKSASTIYLSWRHFATDPDELAYNLYYKTSAEGALTKLNSSPITGSTNYLANLATGTSAYTFVVKSVLNGVEKDEPGEFTLAKNAGIHRIVRDFNFEPLPAGHPNMTMKFCWPADLNGDGAYDYVLDRQNYGGTMEEGGEATAGYPYPKVEAYNSNGTFMWRIDMGPNIKICSGHNDMVTAYDMDGDGKAEVLMAVSEGTTFPDGTVIKGTNGQVTDYRTLAGPAPQWIAIVNGETGHLIDRMELPFYNDLKNQRTDSWKDIGGHFIINYLDGIHPSLVYMYKNRAENDWFYGAHAAFSYSNGHLVKDWAYRFWSGQAEFHQVRAADVDGDGRDNFVEGGYVLSHDGTMLNRHEDAVHGDRHCLADIDPDRP
;
A
#
# COMPACT_ATOMS: atom_id res chain seq x y z
N MET A 1 17.63 -26.72 46.99
CA MET A 1 16.31 -26.57 46.32
C MET A 1 15.82 -25.13 46.19
N ARG A 2 15.94 -24.26 47.22
CA ARG A 2 15.45 -22.85 47.16
C ARG A 2 16.09 -21.96 46.07
N LYS A 3 17.36 -22.15 45.70
CA LYS A 3 18.02 -21.34 44.63
C LYS A 3 17.61 -21.74 43.21
N ARG A 4 17.10 -22.97 42.99
CA ARG A 4 16.62 -23.42 41.67
C ARG A 4 15.18 -22.96 41.39
N LEU A 5 14.35 -22.81 42.43
CA LEU A 5 13.00 -22.27 42.28
C LEU A 5 13.00 -20.77 41.92
N LEU A 6 13.96 -19.98 42.43
CA LEU A 6 14.07 -18.56 42.09
C LEU A 6 14.45 -18.32 40.62
N PHE A 7 15.25 -19.20 40.02
CA PHE A 7 15.68 -19.10 38.62
C PHE A 7 14.54 -19.46 37.65
N VAL A 8 13.68 -20.41 38.01
CA VAL A 8 12.49 -20.76 37.22
C VAL A 8 11.44 -19.65 37.30
N LEU A 9 11.28 -19.02 38.47
CA LEU A 9 10.33 -17.90 38.65
C LEU A 9 10.77 -16.63 37.90
N LEU A 10 12.08 -16.36 37.79
CA LEU A 10 12.62 -15.25 36.99
C LEU A 10 12.53 -15.52 35.47
N LEU A 11 12.59 -16.77 35.02
CA LEU A 11 12.37 -17.09 33.60
C LEU A 11 10.89 -16.96 33.21
N THR A 12 9.95 -17.27 34.10
CA THR A 12 8.51 -17.14 33.83
C THR A 12 8.00 -15.70 33.88
N LEU A 13 8.74 -14.78 34.52
CA LEU A 13 8.46 -13.33 34.52
C LEU A 13 9.17 -12.56 33.39
N ALA A 14 10.05 -13.22 32.63
CA ALA A 14 10.71 -12.66 31.46
C ALA A 14 10.00 -13.00 30.13
N VAL A 15 8.82 -13.63 30.20
CA VAL A 15 7.87 -13.74 29.07
C VAL A 15 6.82 -12.63 29.22
N THR A 16 7.24 -11.42 29.54
CA THR A 16 6.51 -10.26 29.05
C THR A 16 6.70 -10.27 27.55
N GLY A 17 5.60 -10.42 26.79
CA GLY A 17 5.60 -10.55 25.34
C GLY A 17 6.66 -9.65 24.73
N LEU A 18 7.73 -10.27 24.22
CA LEU A 18 8.54 -9.64 23.19
C LEU A 18 7.62 -9.59 21.99
N TYR A 19 6.78 -8.56 21.92
CA TYR A 19 6.05 -8.25 20.70
C TYR A 19 7.12 -8.08 19.63
N ALA A 20 7.09 -8.94 18.63
CA ALA A 20 8.00 -8.83 17.53
C ALA A 20 7.75 -7.46 16.89
N GLN A 21 8.79 -6.63 16.82
CA GLN A 21 8.63 -5.28 16.31
C GLN A 21 8.45 -5.38 14.80
N ARG A 22 7.24 -5.10 14.32
CA ARG A 22 6.94 -5.03 12.89
C ARG A 22 7.98 -4.15 12.22
N ARG A 23 8.57 -4.64 11.14
CA ARG A 23 9.38 -3.81 10.26
C ARG A 23 8.43 -2.88 9.51
N VAL A 24 8.59 -1.58 9.65
CA VAL A 24 7.76 -0.59 8.95
C VAL A 24 8.63 0.29 8.08
N ASP A 25 8.03 0.95 7.08
CA ASP A 25 8.70 1.91 6.22
C ASP A 25 9.48 2.96 7.03
N VAL A 26 10.68 3.33 6.53
CA VAL A 26 11.53 4.35 7.13
C VAL A 26 11.22 5.72 6.51
N VAL A 27 10.18 6.38 7.02
CA VAL A 27 9.78 7.70 6.53
C VAL A 27 10.36 8.86 7.33
N ASP A 28 10.42 10.02 6.71
CA ASP A 28 10.84 11.29 7.31
C ASP A 28 9.78 11.84 8.29
N ARG A 29 10.05 12.99 8.92
CA ARG A 29 9.07 13.60 9.84
C ARG A 29 7.84 14.17 9.13
N GLY A 30 7.78 14.17 7.80
CA GLY A 30 6.62 14.59 7.02
C GLY A 30 6.14 15.98 7.40
N ILE A 31 7.07 16.92 7.67
CA ILE A 31 6.67 18.27 8.03
C ILE A 31 5.90 18.90 6.87
N VAL A 32 4.81 19.58 7.21
CA VAL A 32 4.00 20.33 6.25
C VAL A 32 3.64 21.71 6.81
N ALA A 33 3.44 22.68 5.91
CA ALA A 33 3.11 24.05 6.28
C ALA A 33 1.90 24.58 5.47
N MET A 34 0.96 25.24 6.15
CA MET A 34 -0.23 25.84 5.53
C MET A 34 -0.49 27.25 6.07
N PRO A 35 -0.66 28.26 5.19
CA PRO A 35 -1.19 29.56 5.58
C PRO A 35 -2.56 29.44 6.24
N LYS A 36 -2.72 30.03 7.43
CA LYS A 36 -4.02 30.22 8.10
C LYS A 36 -4.51 31.65 7.99
N SER A 37 -3.59 32.60 7.80
CA SER A 37 -3.84 34.02 7.56
C SER A 37 -2.64 34.62 6.83
N ALA A 38 -2.66 35.93 6.56
CA ALA A 38 -1.50 36.65 6.02
C ALA A 38 -0.28 36.67 6.97
N SER A 39 -0.47 36.36 8.26
CA SER A 39 0.56 36.45 9.31
C SER A 39 0.69 35.19 10.17
N THR A 40 0.07 34.09 9.76
CA THR A 40 0.05 32.85 10.53
C THR A 40 0.17 31.64 9.61
N ILE A 41 1.12 30.77 9.93
CA ILE A 41 1.38 29.51 9.23
C ILE A 41 1.16 28.36 10.23
N TYR A 42 0.31 27.41 9.89
CA TYR A 42 0.14 26.15 10.62
C TYR A 42 1.18 25.14 10.13
N LEU A 43 1.84 24.47 11.07
CA LEU A 43 2.81 23.41 10.85
C LEU A 43 2.31 22.12 11.51
N SER A 44 2.55 20.98 10.88
CA SER A 44 2.41 19.67 11.51
C SER A 44 3.45 18.68 11.01
N TRP A 45 3.76 17.66 11.80
CA TRP A 45 4.74 16.62 11.50
C TRP A 45 4.34 15.28 12.16
N ARG A 46 5.06 14.21 11.83
CA ARG A 46 4.84 12.85 12.35
C ARG A 46 5.51 12.66 13.71
N HIS A 47 4.77 12.06 14.64
CA HIS A 47 5.31 11.32 15.79
C HIS A 47 5.03 9.85 15.51
N PHE A 48 6.05 9.02 15.58
CA PHE A 48 6.00 7.61 15.24
C PHE A 48 5.57 6.78 16.43
N ALA A 49 4.96 5.62 16.18
CA ALA A 49 4.65 4.66 17.24
C ALA A 49 5.91 4.12 17.96
N THR A 50 7.09 4.30 17.36
CA THR A 50 8.40 3.92 17.91
C THR A 50 9.11 5.07 18.62
N ASP A 51 8.58 6.28 18.57
CA ASP A 51 9.12 7.39 19.35
C ASP A 51 8.81 7.18 20.84
N PRO A 52 9.72 7.59 21.75
CA PRO A 52 9.41 7.59 23.18
C PRO A 52 8.38 8.68 23.51
N ASP A 53 7.54 8.42 24.51
CA ASP A 53 6.50 9.35 24.96
C ASP A 53 7.05 10.72 25.38
N GLU A 54 8.29 10.77 25.88
CA GLU A 54 8.95 12.01 26.30
C GLU A 54 9.59 12.79 25.15
N LEU A 55 9.50 12.31 23.89
CA LEU A 55 10.10 13.00 22.75
C LEU A 55 9.44 14.37 22.52
N ALA A 56 10.28 15.41 22.55
CA ALA A 56 9.88 16.78 22.27
C ALA A 56 10.43 17.25 20.92
N TYR A 57 9.97 18.41 20.44
CA TYR A 57 10.34 18.93 19.13
C TYR A 57 10.71 20.41 19.16
N ASN A 58 11.70 20.78 18.35
CA ASN A 58 11.99 22.16 18.00
C ASN A 58 11.77 22.35 16.50
N LEU A 59 11.20 23.49 16.14
CA LEU A 59 10.94 23.84 14.74
C LEU A 59 11.82 25.00 14.33
N TYR A 60 12.31 24.92 13.11
CA TYR A 60 13.14 25.95 12.52
C TYR A 60 12.67 26.28 11.11
N TYR A 61 13.03 27.48 10.64
CA TYR A 61 12.87 27.86 9.24
C TYR A 61 14.12 28.53 8.69
N LYS A 62 14.28 28.48 7.37
CA LYS A 62 15.23 29.27 6.57
C LYS A 62 14.49 29.92 5.40
N THR A 63 15.02 31.02 4.85
CA THR A 63 14.41 31.74 3.71
C THR A 63 15.23 31.63 2.41
N SER A 64 16.33 30.88 2.44
CA SER A 64 17.18 30.52 1.30
C SER A 64 17.85 29.17 1.57
N ALA A 65 18.32 28.49 0.53
CA ALA A 65 18.93 27.16 0.64
C ALA A 65 20.16 27.17 1.58
N GLU A 66 21.01 28.19 1.48
CA GLU A 66 22.21 28.39 2.30
C GLU A 66 21.96 29.25 3.55
N GLY A 67 20.70 29.58 3.86
CA GLY A 67 20.33 30.46 4.96
C GLY A 67 20.49 29.79 6.33
N ALA A 68 20.80 30.59 7.35
CA ALA A 68 20.83 30.11 8.73
C ALA A 68 19.41 29.75 9.23
N LEU A 69 19.32 28.65 10.00
CA LEU A 69 18.07 28.25 10.64
C LEU A 69 17.68 29.22 11.75
N THR A 70 16.44 29.69 11.71
CA THR A 70 15.81 30.49 12.77
C THR A 70 14.80 29.64 13.53
N LYS A 71 14.97 29.55 14.85
CA LYS A 71 14.09 28.78 15.73
C LYS A 71 12.72 29.46 15.88
N LEU A 72 11.65 28.68 15.86
CA LEU A 72 10.27 29.18 15.96
C LEU A 72 9.72 29.17 17.39
N ASN A 73 10.03 28.15 18.17
CA ASN A 73 9.49 27.92 19.50
C ASN A 73 10.51 28.28 20.59
N SER A 74 10.04 28.91 21.69
CA SER A 74 10.89 29.32 22.82
C SER A 74 11.19 28.19 23.80
N SER A 75 10.40 27.12 23.78
CA SER A 75 10.59 25.91 24.57
C SER A 75 10.22 24.69 23.72
N PRO A 76 10.87 23.51 23.90
CA PRO A 76 10.53 22.31 23.16
C PRO A 76 9.04 21.98 23.23
N ILE A 77 8.46 21.62 22.08
CA ILE A 77 7.05 21.29 21.91
C ILE A 77 6.86 19.85 22.38
N THR A 78 5.95 19.64 23.33
CA THR A 78 5.58 18.34 23.90
C THR A 78 4.07 18.15 23.85
N GLY A 79 3.60 16.90 23.74
CA GLY A 79 2.17 16.58 23.78
C GLY A 79 1.38 16.99 22.52
N SER A 80 2.04 17.53 21.50
CA SER A 80 1.47 17.76 20.17
C SER A 80 2.53 17.69 19.08
N THR A 81 2.09 17.42 17.86
CA THR A 81 2.91 17.51 16.64
C THR A 81 2.40 18.56 15.67
N ASN A 82 1.97 19.69 16.21
CA ASN A 82 1.57 20.86 15.43
C ASN A 82 2.01 22.18 16.08
N TYR A 83 2.06 23.24 15.28
CA TYR A 83 2.48 24.56 15.74
C TYR A 83 1.88 25.68 14.88
N LEU A 84 1.56 26.82 15.49
CA LEU A 84 1.16 28.04 14.80
C LEU A 84 2.32 29.05 14.81
N ALA A 85 2.97 29.22 13.68
CA ALA A 85 4.06 30.18 13.50
C ALA A 85 3.51 31.56 13.12
N ASN A 86 3.95 32.60 13.84
CA ASN A 86 3.64 34.00 13.55
C ASN A 86 4.59 34.54 12.47
N LEU A 87 4.39 34.11 11.23
CA LEU A 87 5.20 34.48 10.06
C LEU A 87 4.31 35.06 8.96
N ALA A 88 4.74 36.16 8.36
CA ALA A 88 4.04 36.81 7.26
C ALA A 88 4.30 36.08 5.93
N THR A 89 3.25 35.51 5.33
CA THR A 89 3.35 34.69 4.10
C THR A 89 3.79 35.49 2.86
N GLY A 90 3.61 36.81 2.89
CA GLY A 90 4.01 37.71 1.80
C GLY A 90 5.48 38.14 1.81
N THR A 91 6.24 37.83 2.87
CA THR A 91 7.62 38.33 3.03
C THR A 91 8.63 37.50 2.25
N SER A 92 8.58 36.17 2.37
CA SER A 92 9.56 35.25 1.78
C SER A 92 8.94 33.88 1.56
N ALA A 93 9.63 33.05 0.77
CA ALA A 93 9.43 31.61 0.88
C ALA A 93 10.06 31.13 2.19
N TYR A 94 9.49 30.09 2.80
CA TYR A 94 9.96 29.53 4.05
C TYR A 94 10.17 28.03 3.89
N THR A 95 11.37 27.56 4.16
CA THR A 95 11.66 26.13 4.26
C THR A 95 11.74 25.75 5.73
N PHE A 96 10.85 24.86 6.16
CA PHE A 96 10.71 24.41 7.53
C PHE A 96 11.38 23.06 7.75
N VAL A 97 12.00 22.90 8.92
CA VAL A 97 12.61 21.64 9.37
C VAL A 97 12.23 21.36 10.83
N VAL A 98 12.21 20.08 11.20
CA VAL A 98 11.96 19.61 12.56
C VAL A 98 13.27 19.12 13.14
N LYS A 99 13.46 19.34 14.44
CA LYS A 99 14.49 18.66 15.23
C LYS A 99 13.83 17.99 16.42
N SER A 100 14.17 16.74 16.69
CA SER A 100 13.70 16.05 17.89
C SER A 100 14.55 16.45 19.10
N VAL A 101 13.99 16.35 20.29
CA VAL A 101 14.65 16.66 21.56
C VAL A 101 14.32 15.56 22.56
N LEU A 102 15.32 14.83 23.01
CA LEU A 102 15.19 13.78 24.01
C LEU A 102 16.23 13.98 25.11
N ASN A 103 15.81 13.95 26.38
CA ASN A 103 16.70 14.18 27.53
C ASN A 103 17.53 15.47 27.42
N GLY A 104 16.95 16.52 26.84
CA GLY A 104 17.60 17.82 26.62
C GLY A 104 18.60 17.86 25.45
N VAL A 105 18.78 16.76 24.72
CA VAL A 105 19.66 16.68 23.55
C VAL A 105 18.82 16.85 22.29
N GLU A 106 19.16 17.84 21.47
CA GLU A 106 18.53 18.08 20.17
C GLU A 106 19.22 17.27 19.06
N LYS A 107 18.44 16.70 18.14
CA LYS A 107 18.91 15.93 16.99
C LYS A 107 18.22 16.41 15.71
N ASP A 108 18.99 16.46 14.63
CA ASP A 108 18.43 16.71 13.30
C ASP A 108 17.56 15.54 12.84
N GLU A 109 16.39 15.86 12.28
CA GLU A 109 15.49 14.88 11.67
C GLU A 109 15.45 15.08 10.15
N PRO A 110 15.30 14.00 9.37
CA PRO A 110 15.12 14.11 7.92
C PRO A 110 13.78 14.77 7.56
N GLY A 111 13.75 15.34 6.36
CA GLY A 111 12.57 15.99 5.79
C GLY A 111 12.58 17.51 5.94
N GLU A 112 12.14 18.19 4.89
CA GLU A 112 11.87 19.63 4.91
C GLU A 112 10.65 19.98 4.07
N PHE A 113 10.02 21.11 4.36
CA PHE A 113 8.88 21.60 3.58
C PHE A 113 9.05 23.06 3.21
N THR A 114 8.99 23.36 1.91
CA THR A 114 9.08 24.73 1.42
C THR A 114 7.69 25.28 1.10
N LEU A 115 7.26 26.27 1.86
CA LEU A 115 6.11 27.10 1.56
C LEU A 115 6.52 28.26 0.65
N ALA A 116 5.92 28.33 -0.54
CA ALA A 116 6.17 29.40 -1.48
C ALA A 116 5.74 30.78 -0.94
N LYS A 117 6.45 31.83 -1.35
CA LYS A 117 6.08 33.22 -1.08
C LYS A 117 4.68 33.50 -1.64
N ASN A 118 3.88 34.26 -0.90
CA ASN A 118 2.50 34.62 -1.26
C ASN A 118 1.56 33.40 -1.40
N ALA A 119 1.89 32.26 -0.79
CA ALA A 119 0.97 31.14 -0.72
C ALA A 119 -0.35 31.58 -0.05
N GLY A 120 -1.47 31.39 -0.76
CA GLY A 120 -2.81 31.67 -0.24
C GLY A 120 -3.22 30.65 0.83
N ILE A 121 -4.37 30.85 1.47
CA ILE A 121 -4.96 29.83 2.34
C ILE A 121 -5.42 28.66 1.46
N HIS A 122 -4.90 27.47 1.72
CA HIS A 122 -5.20 26.26 0.95
C HIS A 122 -5.16 25.01 1.85
N ARG A 123 -5.75 23.92 1.35
CA ARG A 123 -5.48 22.57 1.86
C ARG A 123 -4.16 22.11 1.24
N ILE A 124 -3.38 21.30 1.94
CA ILE A 124 -2.26 20.60 1.30
C ILE A 124 -2.85 19.64 0.29
N VAL A 125 -2.68 19.98 -0.98
CA VAL A 125 -2.96 19.11 -2.13
C VAL A 125 -1.66 19.06 -2.90
N ARG A 126 -1.14 17.84 -3.12
CA ARG A 126 -0.07 17.65 -4.09
C ARG A 126 -0.73 17.62 -5.45
N ASP A 127 -0.56 18.72 -6.18
CA ASP A 127 -1.00 18.85 -7.54
C ASP A 127 0.22 18.66 -8.44
N PHE A 128 0.17 17.67 -9.31
CA PHE A 128 1.17 17.46 -10.34
C PHE A 128 0.51 17.01 -11.62
N ASN A 129 1.09 17.44 -12.74
CA ASN A 129 0.62 17.02 -14.05
C ASN A 129 1.07 15.57 -14.27
N PHE A 130 0.12 14.72 -14.60
CA PHE A 130 0.47 13.39 -15.05
C PHE A 130 1.27 13.46 -16.35
N GLU A 131 2.22 12.54 -16.49
CA GLU A 131 2.96 12.36 -17.71
C GLU A 131 1.99 12.07 -18.87
N PRO A 132 2.13 12.75 -20.02
CA PRO A 132 1.31 12.48 -21.18
C PRO A 132 1.33 10.99 -21.57
N LEU A 133 0.18 10.47 -21.98
CA LEU A 133 0.11 9.13 -22.56
C LEU A 133 0.72 9.14 -23.97
N PRO A 134 1.28 8.02 -24.46
CA PRO A 134 1.77 7.94 -25.83
C PRO A 134 0.64 8.24 -26.84
N ALA A 135 1.01 8.73 -28.02
CA ALA A 135 0.05 9.05 -29.07
C ALA A 135 -0.84 7.84 -29.41
N GLY A 136 -2.15 8.06 -29.55
CA GLY A 136 -3.13 7.02 -29.85
C GLY A 136 -3.81 6.40 -28.63
N HIS A 137 -3.37 6.72 -27.41
CA HIS A 137 -4.11 6.36 -26.20
C HIS A 137 -5.27 7.34 -25.95
N PRO A 138 -6.44 6.85 -25.47
CA PRO A 138 -7.52 7.74 -25.04
C PRO A 138 -7.13 8.47 -23.77
N ASN A 139 -7.90 9.50 -23.42
CA ASN A 139 -7.79 10.11 -22.09
C ASN A 139 -8.07 9.05 -21.01
N MET A 140 -7.22 8.99 -19.98
CA MET A 140 -7.35 8.09 -18.85
C MET A 140 -7.29 8.85 -17.54
N THR A 141 -8.08 8.40 -16.57
CA THR A 141 -8.15 8.92 -15.21
C THR A 141 -7.35 8.02 -14.26
N MET A 142 -6.95 8.59 -13.13
CA MET A 142 -6.52 7.83 -11.96
C MET A 142 -7.76 7.46 -11.14
N LYS A 143 -7.84 6.22 -10.67
CA LYS A 143 -8.85 5.72 -9.73
C LYS A 143 -8.24 5.45 -8.35
N PHE A 144 -7.06 4.84 -8.30
CA PHE A 144 -6.38 4.48 -7.06
C PHE A 144 -4.93 4.97 -7.03
N CYS A 145 -4.42 5.14 -5.80
CA CYS A 145 -3.04 5.49 -5.52
C CYS A 145 -2.59 4.72 -4.27
N TRP A 146 -1.38 4.17 -4.35
CA TRP A 146 -0.69 3.43 -3.30
C TRP A 146 0.59 4.21 -2.95
N PRO A 147 0.55 5.03 -1.88
CA PRO A 147 1.73 5.79 -1.44
C PRO A 147 2.74 4.87 -0.76
N ALA A 148 4.01 4.98 -1.15
CA ALA A 148 5.13 4.28 -0.53
C ALA A 148 6.42 5.05 -0.85
N ASP A 149 7.48 4.91 -0.06
CA ASP A 149 8.78 5.50 -0.38
C ASP A 149 9.50 4.60 -1.39
N LEU A 150 9.47 4.94 -2.68
CA LEU A 150 10.01 4.08 -3.74
C LEU A 150 11.51 4.29 -3.95
N ASN A 151 12.07 5.38 -3.46
CA ASN A 151 13.44 5.80 -3.76
C ASN A 151 14.36 5.90 -2.51
N GLY A 152 13.78 5.78 -1.31
CA GLY A 152 14.48 5.76 -0.03
C GLY A 152 14.85 7.15 0.52
N ASP A 153 14.16 8.21 0.09
CA ASP A 153 14.40 9.59 0.58
C ASP A 153 13.58 9.93 1.83
N GLY A 154 12.75 9.01 2.31
CA GLY A 154 11.87 9.14 3.46
C GLY A 154 10.55 9.84 3.15
N ALA A 155 10.34 10.36 1.94
CA ALA A 155 9.08 10.93 1.52
C ALA A 155 8.25 9.89 0.76
N TYR A 156 6.92 9.95 0.93
CA TYR A 156 6.06 9.10 0.12
C TYR A 156 6.05 9.56 -1.33
N ASP A 157 6.38 8.62 -2.21
CA ASP A 157 6.10 8.64 -3.62
C ASP A 157 4.71 8.03 -3.88
N TYR A 158 4.28 8.02 -5.14
CA TYR A 158 2.93 7.65 -5.52
C TYR A 158 2.95 6.65 -6.68
N VAL A 159 2.50 5.43 -6.40
CA VAL A 159 2.09 4.48 -7.44
C VAL A 159 0.62 4.71 -7.72
N LEU A 160 0.23 4.83 -8.98
CA LEU A 160 -1.16 5.07 -9.37
C LEU A 160 -1.56 4.26 -10.60
N ASP A 161 -2.85 4.02 -10.74
CA ASP A 161 -3.40 3.45 -11.96
C ASP A 161 -3.77 4.56 -12.97
N ARG A 162 -3.71 4.22 -14.25
CA ARG A 162 -4.37 4.99 -15.31
C ARG A 162 -5.29 4.07 -16.05
N GLN A 163 -6.58 4.37 -15.97
CA GLN A 163 -7.60 3.58 -16.63
C GLN A 163 -8.69 4.44 -17.24
N ASN A 164 -9.36 3.87 -18.23
CA ASN A 164 -10.58 4.39 -18.81
C ASN A 164 -11.47 3.20 -19.15
N TYR A 165 -11.98 2.57 -18.10
CA TYR A 165 -12.99 1.54 -18.27
C TYR A 165 -14.33 2.17 -18.63
N GLY A 166 -14.66 3.35 -18.07
CA GLY A 166 -15.97 4.00 -18.29
C GLY A 166 -17.05 3.38 -17.39
N GLY A 167 -18.14 4.12 -17.14
CA GLY A 167 -19.12 3.77 -16.09
C GLY A 167 -19.76 2.38 -16.24
N THR A 168 -20.11 1.96 -17.46
CA THR A 168 -20.74 0.66 -17.72
C THR A 168 -19.77 -0.53 -17.64
N MET A 169 -18.47 -0.28 -17.67
CA MET A 169 -17.42 -1.30 -17.59
C MET A 169 -16.85 -1.40 -16.16
N GLU A 170 -17.17 -0.43 -15.30
CA GLU A 170 -16.89 -0.40 -13.86
C GLU A 170 -18.05 -0.99 -13.04
N GLU A 171 -19.30 -0.66 -13.42
CA GLU A 171 -20.52 -1.19 -12.79
C GLU A 171 -21.23 -2.12 -13.76
N GLY A 172 -21.15 -3.44 -13.50
CA GLY A 172 -22.16 -4.37 -14.01
C GLY A 172 -22.34 -4.42 -15.53
N GLY A 173 -21.35 -4.82 -16.33
CA GLY A 173 -21.54 -5.02 -17.78
C GLY A 173 -20.35 -5.56 -18.59
N GLU A 174 -20.30 -6.88 -18.75
CA GLU A 174 -20.13 -7.63 -20.02
C GLU A 174 -18.89 -7.51 -20.92
N ALA A 175 -18.03 -6.51 -20.85
CA ALA A 175 -17.00 -6.38 -21.87
C ALA A 175 -15.64 -6.93 -21.42
N THR A 176 -15.32 -8.14 -21.88
CA THR A 176 -13.94 -8.66 -21.85
C THR A 176 -13.05 -7.94 -22.86
N ALA A 177 -13.61 -7.17 -23.80
CA ALA A 177 -12.90 -6.46 -24.86
C ALA A 177 -13.27 -4.96 -24.93
N GLY A 178 -12.54 -4.17 -25.72
CA GLY A 178 -12.93 -2.79 -26.06
C GLY A 178 -12.54 -1.70 -25.06
N TYR A 179 -11.92 -2.04 -23.92
CA TYR A 179 -11.26 -1.07 -23.04
C TYR A 179 -9.79 -0.86 -23.46
N PRO A 180 -9.24 0.35 -23.24
CA PRO A 180 -7.82 0.61 -23.46
C PRO A 180 -6.98 -0.03 -22.38
N TYR A 181 -5.73 -0.39 -22.70
CA TYR A 181 -4.85 -1.07 -21.75
C TYR A 181 -4.54 -0.16 -20.56
N PRO A 182 -4.84 -0.59 -19.32
CA PRO A 182 -4.53 0.21 -18.16
C PRO A 182 -3.01 0.36 -18.02
N LYS A 183 -2.61 1.39 -17.27
CA LYS A 183 -1.21 1.63 -16.91
C LYS A 183 -1.07 1.64 -15.40
N VAL A 184 0.12 1.30 -14.93
CA VAL A 184 0.56 1.63 -13.58
C VAL A 184 1.74 2.57 -13.71
N GLU A 185 1.69 3.70 -13.00
CA GLU A 185 2.69 4.77 -13.07
C GLU A 185 3.23 5.06 -11.68
N ALA A 186 4.49 5.48 -11.60
CA ALA A 186 5.07 6.04 -10.39
C ALA A 186 5.47 7.50 -10.59
N TYR A 187 5.25 8.29 -9.54
CA TYR A 187 5.69 9.67 -9.43
C TYR A 187 6.35 9.87 -8.10
N ASN A 188 7.47 10.60 -8.08
CA ASN A 188 8.13 10.87 -6.82
C ASN A 188 7.30 11.82 -5.94
N SER A 189 7.74 12.05 -4.72
CA SER A 189 7.06 12.92 -3.75
C SER A 189 6.73 14.32 -4.31
N ASN A 190 7.54 14.85 -5.22
CA ASN A 190 7.36 16.15 -5.89
C ASN A 190 6.49 16.09 -7.16
N GLY A 191 5.97 14.92 -7.53
CA GLY A 191 5.14 14.73 -8.71
C GLY A 191 5.94 14.60 -10.01
N THR A 192 7.23 14.29 -9.93
CA THR A 192 8.05 14.00 -11.12
C THR A 192 7.80 12.57 -11.55
N PHE A 193 7.45 12.38 -12.82
CA PHE A 193 7.26 11.05 -13.41
C PHE A 193 8.53 10.20 -13.28
N MET A 194 8.38 8.97 -12.79
CA MET A 194 9.48 8.01 -12.63
C MET A 194 9.42 6.96 -13.75
N TRP A 195 8.30 6.23 -13.84
CA TRP A 195 8.13 5.16 -14.81
C TRP A 195 6.65 4.83 -15.07
N ARG A 196 6.42 4.04 -16.12
CA ARG A 196 5.10 3.53 -16.54
C ARG A 196 5.20 2.08 -16.97
N ILE A 197 4.36 1.22 -16.41
CA ILE A 197 4.12 -0.15 -16.85
C ILE A 197 2.85 -0.18 -17.71
N ASP A 198 2.93 -0.76 -18.91
CA ASP A 198 1.74 -1.06 -19.72
C ASP A 198 1.21 -2.43 -19.34
N MET A 199 -0.02 -2.50 -18.82
CA MET A 199 -0.60 -3.77 -18.37
C MET A 199 -1.00 -4.69 -19.53
N GLY A 200 -1.07 -4.16 -20.75
CA GLY A 200 -1.47 -4.90 -21.94
C GLY A 200 -2.97 -5.23 -21.96
N PRO A 201 -3.40 -6.11 -22.89
CA PRO A 201 -4.82 -6.39 -23.11
C PRO A 201 -5.46 -7.21 -22.00
N ASN A 202 -4.67 -7.98 -21.26
CA ASN A 202 -5.19 -9.18 -20.61
C ASN A 202 -5.57 -9.02 -19.14
N ILE A 203 -5.40 -7.83 -18.58
CA ILE A 203 -5.73 -7.60 -17.17
C ILE A 203 -6.43 -6.25 -16.97
N LYS A 204 -7.48 -6.28 -16.14
CA LYS A 204 -8.14 -5.11 -15.60
C LYS A 204 -7.69 -4.93 -14.16
N ILE A 205 -6.64 -4.14 -13.96
CA ILE A 205 -5.92 -4.11 -12.70
C ILE A 205 -6.78 -3.63 -11.52
N CYS A 206 -7.70 -2.68 -11.74
CA CYS A 206 -8.52 -2.07 -10.70
C CYS A 206 -9.98 -1.78 -11.13
N SER A 207 -10.63 -2.76 -11.78
CA SER A 207 -12.03 -2.63 -12.24
C SER A 207 -13.02 -3.04 -11.16
N GLY A 208 -14.09 -2.25 -10.99
CA GLY A 208 -15.11 -2.49 -9.97
C GLY A 208 -14.49 -2.44 -8.57
N HIS A 209 -14.64 -3.54 -7.82
CA HIS A 209 -14.10 -3.71 -6.47
C HIS A 209 -12.72 -4.40 -6.43
N ASN A 210 -12.09 -4.65 -7.57
CA ASN A 210 -10.77 -5.28 -7.61
C ASN A 210 -9.68 -4.26 -7.27
N ASP A 211 -8.69 -4.70 -6.49
CA ASP A 211 -7.50 -3.95 -6.12
C ASP A 211 -6.29 -4.90 -6.18
N MET A 212 -5.59 -4.93 -7.31
CA MET A 212 -4.53 -5.90 -7.60
C MET A 212 -3.17 -5.22 -7.80
N VAL A 213 -2.96 -4.08 -7.15
CA VAL A 213 -1.67 -3.39 -7.01
C VAL A 213 -1.51 -3.02 -5.54
N THR A 214 -0.28 -3.07 -5.03
CA THR A 214 0.09 -2.39 -3.79
C THR A 214 1.56 -2.04 -3.83
N ALA A 215 2.01 -1.14 -2.97
CA ALA A 215 3.41 -0.78 -2.82
C ALA A 215 3.82 -0.92 -1.35
N TYR A 216 4.97 -1.55 -1.10
CA TYR A 216 5.46 -1.81 0.25
C TYR A 216 6.96 -2.15 0.21
N ASP A 217 7.72 -1.77 1.24
CA ASP A 217 9.11 -2.23 1.43
C ASP A 217 9.09 -3.69 1.89
N MET A 218 9.21 -4.61 0.92
CA MET A 218 8.97 -6.03 1.18
C MET A 218 10.19 -6.72 1.79
N ASP A 219 11.41 -6.29 1.45
CA ASP A 219 12.65 -6.87 1.96
C ASP A 219 13.36 -6.03 3.04
N GLY A 220 12.86 -4.84 3.35
CA GLY A 220 13.34 -3.94 4.38
C GLY A 220 14.58 -3.15 4.02
N ASP A 221 14.87 -2.94 2.75
CA ASP A 221 16.03 -2.16 2.31
C ASP A 221 15.83 -0.64 2.41
N GLY A 222 14.64 -0.20 2.80
CA GLY A 222 14.25 1.20 2.91
C GLY A 222 13.63 1.76 1.62
N LYS A 223 13.41 0.93 0.60
CA LYS A 223 12.69 1.27 -0.63
C LYS A 223 11.54 0.31 -0.84
N ALA A 224 10.39 0.83 -1.20
CA ALA A 224 9.23 0.03 -1.51
C ALA A 224 9.35 -0.62 -2.88
N GLU A 225 8.94 -1.88 -2.97
CA GLU A 225 8.58 -2.55 -4.21
C GLU A 225 7.12 -2.28 -4.56
N VAL A 226 6.75 -2.59 -5.80
CA VAL A 226 5.35 -2.65 -6.21
C VAL A 226 4.99 -4.09 -6.52
N LEU A 227 3.97 -4.62 -5.84
CA LEU A 227 3.38 -5.91 -6.13
C LEU A 227 2.14 -5.72 -6.99
N MET A 228 2.02 -6.50 -8.06
CA MET A 228 0.86 -6.40 -8.94
C MET A 228 0.53 -7.71 -9.61
N ALA A 229 -0.75 -7.90 -9.90
CA ALA A 229 -1.13 -8.92 -10.86
C ALA A 229 -0.69 -8.52 -12.27
N VAL A 230 -0.14 -9.47 -13.02
CA VAL A 230 0.33 -9.28 -14.40
C VAL A 230 -0.11 -10.44 -15.28
N SER A 231 -0.07 -10.22 -16.59
CA SER A 231 -0.48 -11.21 -17.59
C SER A 231 0.39 -11.08 -18.85
N GLU A 232 0.19 -11.97 -19.83
CA GLU A 232 0.73 -11.75 -21.18
C GLU A 232 0.39 -10.34 -21.69
N GLY A 233 1.36 -9.68 -22.31
CA GLY A 233 1.26 -8.32 -22.80
C GLY A 233 1.65 -7.24 -21.79
N THR A 234 1.81 -7.57 -20.50
CA THR A 234 2.39 -6.63 -19.55
C THR A 234 3.82 -6.27 -19.98
N THR A 235 4.09 -4.96 -20.11
CA THR A 235 5.34 -4.39 -20.62
C THR A 235 5.92 -3.43 -19.60
N PHE A 236 7.15 -3.71 -19.18
CA PHE A 236 7.89 -2.95 -18.17
C PHE A 236 8.71 -1.82 -18.82
N PRO A 237 9.21 -0.84 -18.04
CA PRO A 237 9.91 0.34 -18.55
C PRO A 237 11.21 0.03 -19.32
N ASP A 238 11.85 -1.09 -19.01
CA ASP A 238 13.05 -1.60 -19.71
C ASP A 238 12.74 -2.26 -21.06
N GLY A 239 11.47 -2.35 -21.45
CA GLY A 239 10.99 -3.02 -22.65
C GLY A 239 10.76 -4.52 -22.50
N THR A 240 10.94 -5.08 -21.29
CA THR A 240 10.58 -6.47 -21.01
C THR A 240 9.07 -6.65 -21.18
N VAL A 241 8.66 -7.67 -21.96
CA VAL A 241 7.26 -8.01 -22.21
C VAL A 241 6.98 -9.43 -21.74
N ILE A 242 5.93 -9.60 -20.93
CA ILE A 242 5.44 -10.94 -20.60
C ILE A 242 4.78 -11.54 -21.84
N LYS A 243 5.32 -12.67 -22.29
CA LYS A 243 4.83 -13.43 -23.44
C LYS A 243 4.36 -14.80 -23.01
N GLY A 244 3.48 -15.39 -23.81
CA GLY A 244 3.07 -16.77 -23.66
C GLY A 244 4.18 -17.76 -24.00
N THR A 245 3.89 -19.04 -23.79
CA THR A 245 4.83 -20.14 -24.05
C THR A 245 5.26 -20.25 -25.52
N ASN A 246 4.46 -19.69 -26.44
CA ASN A 246 4.77 -19.57 -27.88
C ASN A 246 5.65 -18.36 -28.22
N GLY A 247 6.06 -17.55 -27.24
CA GLY A 247 6.86 -16.35 -27.44
C GLY A 247 6.11 -15.15 -28.01
N GLN A 248 4.77 -15.18 -28.03
CA GLN A 248 3.90 -14.10 -28.50
C GLN A 248 2.98 -13.62 -27.36
N VAL A 249 2.40 -12.43 -27.55
CA VAL A 249 1.32 -11.93 -26.69
C VAL A 249 0.01 -12.36 -27.31
N THR A 250 -0.77 -13.16 -26.58
CA THR A 250 -2.13 -13.52 -26.98
C THR A 250 -3.12 -12.52 -26.40
N ASP A 251 -4.01 -11.93 -27.20
CA ASP A 251 -5.11 -11.11 -26.69
C ASP A 251 -6.29 -12.02 -26.31
N TYR A 252 -6.43 -12.30 -25.02
CA TYR A 252 -7.46 -13.19 -24.49
C TYR A 252 -8.84 -12.53 -24.44
N ARG A 253 -8.96 -11.21 -24.67
CA ARG A 253 -10.23 -10.50 -24.57
C ARG A 253 -11.31 -11.01 -25.53
N THR A 254 -10.89 -11.60 -26.64
CA THR A 254 -11.75 -12.15 -27.70
C THR A 254 -11.82 -13.68 -27.69
N LEU A 255 -11.14 -14.34 -26.75
CA LEU A 255 -11.07 -15.80 -26.64
C LEU A 255 -11.98 -16.32 -25.54
N ALA A 256 -12.21 -17.64 -25.48
CA ALA A 256 -12.83 -18.27 -24.32
C ALA A 256 -11.79 -18.47 -23.20
N GLY A 257 -12.19 -18.23 -21.96
CA GLY A 257 -11.35 -18.39 -20.76
C GLY A 257 -10.53 -17.14 -20.41
N PRO A 258 -10.18 -16.94 -19.12
CA PRO A 258 -9.33 -15.82 -18.71
C PRO A 258 -7.92 -15.95 -19.27
N ALA A 259 -7.21 -14.84 -19.32
CA ALA A 259 -5.78 -14.85 -19.59
C ALA A 259 -4.99 -15.52 -18.46
N PRO A 260 -3.81 -16.09 -18.73
CA PRO A 260 -2.86 -16.50 -17.71
C PRO A 260 -2.46 -15.33 -16.81
N GLN A 261 -2.45 -15.53 -15.51
CA GLN A 261 -2.15 -14.48 -14.54
C GLN A 261 -1.02 -14.91 -13.61
N TRP A 262 -0.16 -13.96 -13.29
CA TRP A 262 0.95 -14.08 -12.35
C TRP A 262 0.87 -12.96 -11.32
N ILE A 263 1.51 -13.18 -10.17
CA ILE A 263 1.87 -12.10 -9.25
C ILE A 263 3.29 -11.69 -9.62
N ALA A 264 3.51 -10.40 -9.81
CA ALA A 264 4.84 -9.83 -10.01
C ALA A 264 5.21 -8.94 -8.84
N ILE A 265 6.51 -8.86 -8.59
CA ILE A 265 7.14 -7.82 -7.80
C ILE A 265 8.09 -7.05 -8.70
N VAL A 266 7.99 -5.72 -8.67
CA VAL A 266 8.82 -4.82 -9.46
C VAL A 266 9.54 -3.84 -8.54
N ASN A 267 10.72 -3.43 -8.97
CA ASN A 267 11.50 -2.43 -8.24
C ASN A 267 10.75 -1.09 -8.24
N GLY A 268 10.50 -0.50 -7.07
CA GLY A 268 9.68 0.71 -6.97
C GLY A 268 10.31 1.93 -7.62
N GLU A 269 11.64 2.06 -7.62
CA GLU A 269 12.32 3.22 -8.20
C GLU A 269 12.30 3.20 -9.73
N THR A 270 12.38 2.02 -10.34
CA THR A 270 12.59 1.84 -11.80
C THR A 270 11.41 1.22 -12.54
N GLY A 271 10.49 0.55 -11.83
CA GLY A 271 9.39 -0.23 -12.41
C GLY A 271 9.83 -1.50 -13.11
N HIS A 272 11.11 -1.89 -13.01
CA HIS A 272 11.63 -3.10 -13.64
C HIS A 272 11.15 -4.35 -12.92
N LEU A 273 10.81 -5.39 -13.69
CA LEU A 273 10.45 -6.69 -13.15
C LEU A 273 11.62 -7.29 -12.36
N ILE A 274 11.38 -7.60 -11.09
CA ILE A 274 12.32 -8.35 -10.25
C ILE A 274 12.02 -9.83 -10.42
N ASP A 275 10.79 -10.24 -10.09
CA ASP A 275 10.35 -11.63 -10.15
C ASP A 275 8.85 -11.73 -10.41
N ARG A 276 8.41 -12.91 -10.86
CA ARG A 276 6.98 -13.24 -10.97
C ARG A 276 6.72 -14.71 -10.68
N MET A 277 5.56 -14.99 -10.10
CA MET A 277 5.13 -16.34 -9.74
C MET A 277 3.75 -16.66 -10.33
N GLU A 278 3.55 -17.92 -10.73
CA GLU A 278 2.25 -18.40 -11.19
C GLU A 278 1.20 -18.27 -10.07
N LEU A 279 0.00 -17.81 -10.44
CA LEU A 279 -1.12 -17.70 -9.52
C LEU A 279 -1.58 -19.11 -9.06
N PRO A 280 -1.51 -19.45 -7.76
CA PRO A 280 -1.93 -20.77 -7.28
C PRO A 280 -3.39 -21.06 -7.65
N PHE A 281 -3.68 -22.31 -8.01
CA PHE A 281 -5.03 -22.76 -8.43
C PHE A 281 -5.60 -22.07 -9.69
N TYR A 282 -4.80 -21.31 -10.45
CA TYR A 282 -5.26 -20.72 -11.71
C TYR A 282 -5.93 -21.74 -12.66
N ASN A 283 -5.36 -22.94 -12.79
CA ASN A 283 -5.91 -24.00 -13.64
C ASN A 283 -7.29 -24.51 -13.20
N ASP A 284 -7.61 -24.41 -11.91
CA ASP A 284 -8.94 -24.74 -11.39
C ASP A 284 -9.92 -23.60 -11.63
N LEU A 285 -9.48 -22.37 -11.39
CA LEU A 285 -10.32 -21.17 -11.46
C LEU A 285 -10.64 -20.76 -12.90
N LYS A 286 -9.73 -20.97 -13.86
CA LYS A 286 -9.93 -20.55 -15.25
C LYS A 286 -11.10 -21.25 -15.96
N ASN A 287 -11.55 -22.39 -15.42
CA ASN A 287 -12.64 -23.19 -15.99
C ASN A 287 -14.01 -22.88 -15.35
N GLN A 288 -14.08 -22.01 -14.35
CA GLN A 288 -15.35 -21.72 -13.68
C GLN A 288 -16.29 -20.93 -14.57
N ARG A 289 -15.74 -19.97 -15.31
CA ARG A 289 -16.44 -19.25 -16.35
C ARG A 289 -15.46 -18.82 -17.43
N THR A 290 -15.88 -18.99 -18.69
CA THR A 290 -15.03 -18.79 -19.86
C THR A 290 -15.58 -17.78 -20.86
N ASP A 291 -16.81 -17.31 -20.67
CA ASP A 291 -17.49 -16.32 -21.52
C ASP A 291 -17.37 -14.91 -20.92
N SER A 292 -18.37 -14.06 -21.09
CA SER A 292 -18.47 -12.81 -20.34
C SER A 292 -18.31 -13.09 -18.84
N TRP A 293 -17.60 -12.23 -18.10
CA TRP A 293 -17.31 -12.41 -16.65
C TRP A 293 -16.25 -13.46 -16.27
N LYS A 294 -15.46 -13.92 -17.24
CA LYS A 294 -14.36 -14.87 -17.03
C LYS A 294 -13.13 -14.31 -16.30
N ASP A 295 -13.00 -12.99 -16.19
CA ASP A 295 -11.80 -12.34 -15.66
C ASP A 295 -11.55 -12.75 -14.20
N ILE A 296 -10.30 -13.07 -13.86
CA ILE A 296 -9.91 -13.35 -12.48
C ILE A 296 -9.53 -12.03 -11.81
N GLY A 297 -10.26 -11.69 -10.76
CA GLY A 297 -10.10 -10.44 -10.01
C GLY A 297 -10.01 -10.72 -8.51
N GLY A 298 -9.58 -9.72 -7.74
CA GLY A 298 -9.37 -9.89 -6.32
C GLY A 298 -8.82 -8.68 -5.58
N HIS A 299 -8.32 -8.92 -4.36
CA HIS A 299 -7.83 -7.91 -3.43
C HIS A 299 -6.42 -8.25 -2.95
N PHE A 300 -5.55 -7.26 -2.96
CA PHE A 300 -4.23 -7.30 -2.35
C PHE A 300 -4.29 -6.67 -0.97
N ILE A 301 -3.58 -7.26 -0.02
CA ILE A 301 -3.34 -6.64 1.28
C ILE A 301 -2.02 -7.11 1.87
N ILE A 302 -1.33 -6.20 2.56
CA ILE A 302 -0.10 -6.52 3.29
C ILE A 302 -0.45 -7.00 4.69
N ASN A 303 0.06 -8.16 5.05
CA ASN A 303 -0.09 -8.79 6.36
C ASN A 303 1.29 -9.14 6.94
N TYR A 304 1.48 -8.93 8.23
CA TYR A 304 2.63 -9.40 8.99
C TYR A 304 2.36 -10.81 9.52
N LEU A 305 2.41 -11.80 8.64
CA LEU A 305 2.03 -13.19 8.96
C LEU A 305 2.99 -13.86 9.95
N ASP A 306 4.24 -13.40 10.04
CA ASP A 306 5.20 -13.83 11.08
C ASP A 306 5.33 -12.81 12.23
N GLY A 307 4.55 -11.71 12.17
CA GLY A 307 4.57 -10.60 13.12
C GLY A 307 5.70 -9.59 12.90
N ILE A 308 6.57 -9.80 11.90
CA ILE A 308 7.80 -9.02 11.70
C ILE A 308 7.93 -8.50 10.27
N HIS A 309 7.80 -9.38 9.29
CA HIS A 309 8.03 -9.09 7.87
C HIS A 309 6.69 -9.01 7.12
N PRO A 310 6.60 -8.10 6.13
CA PRO A 310 5.41 -8.01 5.30
C PRO A 310 5.30 -9.21 4.35
N SER A 311 4.09 -9.74 4.23
CA SER A 311 3.67 -10.67 3.19
C SER A 311 2.48 -10.07 2.44
N LEU A 312 2.40 -10.29 1.14
CA LEU A 312 1.20 -10.03 0.37
C LEU A 312 0.24 -11.20 0.54
N VAL A 313 -0.99 -10.93 1.01
CA VAL A 313 -2.11 -11.86 0.89
C VAL A 313 -2.98 -11.43 -0.29
N TYR A 314 -3.16 -12.35 -1.24
CA TYR A 314 -4.01 -12.15 -2.41
C TYR A 314 -5.23 -13.07 -2.33
N MET A 315 -6.41 -12.48 -2.22
CA MET A 315 -7.69 -13.15 -2.43
C MET A 315 -8.13 -12.94 -3.88
N TYR A 316 -8.42 -14.01 -4.62
CA TYR A 316 -8.81 -13.93 -6.03
C TYR A 316 -9.85 -14.97 -6.40
N LYS A 317 -10.68 -14.62 -7.38
CA LYS A 317 -11.84 -15.42 -7.75
C LYS A 317 -12.15 -15.34 -9.24
N ASN A 318 -12.82 -16.38 -9.72
CA ASN A 318 -13.56 -16.37 -10.97
C ASN A 318 -15.04 -16.56 -10.66
N ARG A 319 -15.89 -15.92 -11.45
CA ARG A 319 -17.32 -16.25 -11.44
C ARG A 319 -17.51 -17.64 -12.02
N ALA A 320 -18.57 -18.32 -11.62
CA ALA A 320 -18.99 -19.59 -12.19
C ALA A 320 -20.24 -19.43 -13.06
N GLU A 321 -20.52 -20.42 -13.92
CA GLU A 321 -21.74 -20.44 -14.75
C GLU A 321 -23.05 -20.38 -13.93
N ASN A 322 -23.00 -20.83 -12.68
CA ASN A 322 -24.13 -20.76 -11.75
C ASN A 322 -24.19 -19.44 -10.95
N ASP A 323 -23.42 -18.43 -11.37
CA ASP A 323 -23.30 -17.10 -10.78
C ASP A 323 -22.65 -17.01 -9.39
N TRP A 324 -22.16 -18.12 -8.84
CA TRP A 324 -21.34 -18.09 -7.63
C TRP A 324 -19.90 -17.65 -7.94
N PHE A 325 -19.19 -17.20 -6.91
CA PHE A 325 -17.76 -16.98 -6.98
C PHE A 325 -17.02 -18.12 -6.32
N TYR A 326 -16.00 -18.60 -7.03
CA TYR A 326 -15.06 -19.58 -6.52
C TYR A 326 -13.67 -18.99 -6.64
N GLY A 327 -12.84 -19.25 -5.64
CA GLY A 327 -11.60 -18.51 -5.52
C GLY A 327 -10.54 -19.23 -4.72
N ALA A 328 -9.50 -18.48 -4.42
CA ALA A 328 -8.40 -18.91 -3.59
C ALA A 328 -7.84 -17.71 -2.82
N HIS A 329 -7.12 -18.04 -1.77
CA HIS A 329 -6.23 -17.14 -1.08
C HIS A 329 -4.82 -17.69 -1.20
N ALA A 330 -3.84 -16.80 -1.37
CA ALA A 330 -2.45 -17.15 -1.31
C ALA A 330 -1.65 -16.04 -0.62
N ALA A 331 -0.68 -16.43 0.19
CA ALA A 331 0.28 -15.53 0.79
C ALA A 331 1.63 -15.65 0.09
N PHE A 332 2.27 -14.51 -0.13
CA PHE A 332 3.57 -14.38 -0.76
C PHE A 332 4.48 -13.48 0.07
N SER A 333 5.63 -14.02 0.48
CA SER A 333 6.74 -13.23 1.00
C SER A 333 7.74 -12.94 -0.11
N TYR A 334 8.66 -12.02 0.15
CA TYR A 334 9.75 -11.67 -0.76
C TYR A 334 11.08 -11.82 -0.03
N SER A 335 12.00 -12.59 -0.63
CA SER A 335 13.30 -12.84 -0.01
C SER A 335 14.35 -13.14 -1.07
N ASN A 336 15.53 -12.53 -0.92
CA ASN A 336 16.69 -12.76 -1.79
C ASN A 336 16.38 -12.57 -3.29
N GLY A 337 15.60 -11.53 -3.64
CA GLY A 337 15.25 -11.24 -5.04
C GLY A 337 14.17 -12.14 -5.63
N HIS A 338 13.46 -12.93 -4.81
CA HIS A 338 12.44 -13.88 -5.28
C HIS A 338 11.16 -13.83 -4.45
N LEU A 339 10.02 -13.98 -5.14
CA LEU A 339 8.75 -14.26 -4.47
C LEU A 339 8.76 -15.68 -3.90
N VAL A 340 8.22 -15.85 -2.71
CA VAL A 340 8.05 -17.13 -2.03
C VAL A 340 6.59 -17.30 -1.70
N LYS A 341 5.97 -18.39 -2.15
CA LYS A 341 4.61 -18.74 -1.74
C LYS A 341 4.65 -19.37 -0.35
N ASP A 342 4.09 -18.68 0.63
CA ASP A 342 4.05 -19.14 2.02
C ASP A 342 2.96 -20.21 2.19
N TRP A 343 1.74 -19.87 1.78
CA TRP A 343 0.59 -20.79 1.78
C TRP A 343 -0.39 -20.42 0.67
N ALA A 344 -1.22 -21.38 0.28
CA ALA A 344 -2.36 -21.11 -0.59
C ALA A 344 -3.45 -22.17 -0.35
N TYR A 345 -4.71 -21.74 -0.39
CA TYR A 345 -5.84 -22.66 -0.40
C TYR A 345 -6.97 -22.12 -1.28
N ARG A 346 -7.85 -23.04 -1.69
CA ARG A 346 -8.95 -22.78 -2.62
C ARG A 346 -10.28 -22.97 -1.92
N PHE A 347 -11.30 -22.22 -2.36
CA PHE A 347 -12.65 -22.32 -1.85
C PHE A 347 -13.72 -22.33 -2.95
N TRP A 348 -14.82 -23.03 -2.63
CA TRP A 348 -15.96 -23.24 -3.51
C TRP A 348 -17.28 -22.77 -2.91
N SER A 349 -17.36 -22.64 -1.60
CA SER A 349 -18.58 -22.21 -0.92
C SER A 349 -18.24 -21.85 0.52
N GLY A 350 -19.20 -21.23 1.21
CA GLY A 350 -19.06 -20.95 2.63
C GLY A 350 -18.14 -19.78 2.96
N GLN A 351 -17.81 -18.93 2.00
CA GLN A 351 -17.03 -17.72 2.26
C GLN A 351 -17.82 -16.51 1.76
N ALA A 352 -18.43 -15.78 2.69
CA ALA A 352 -19.12 -14.54 2.39
C ALA A 352 -18.07 -13.44 2.19
N GLU A 353 -17.78 -13.15 0.93
CA GLU A 353 -16.81 -12.14 0.51
C GLU A 353 -17.42 -10.75 0.54
N PHE A 354 -16.61 -9.75 0.89
CA PHE A 354 -17.00 -8.35 0.83
C PHE A 354 -16.19 -7.59 -0.23
N HIS A 355 -16.56 -6.33 -0.47
CA HIS A 355 -15.83 -5.43 -1.38
C HIS A 355 -14.60 -4.79 -0.73
N GLN A 356 -14.15 -5.32 0.42
CA GLN A 356 -12.99 -4.82 1.13
C GLN A 356 -12.46 -5.85 2.11
N VAL A 357 -11.13 -5.85 2.25
CA VAL A 357 -10.39 -6.73 3.16
C VAL A 357 -9.62 -5.89 4.19
N ARG A 358 -9.19 -6.51 5.28
CA ARG A 358 -8.38 -5.90 6.35
C ARG A 358 -7.30 -6.86 6.82
N ALA A 359 -6.26 -6.29 7.43
CA ALA A 359 -5.20 -7.02 8.10
C ALA A 359 -5.12 -6.50 9.54
N ALA A 360 -5.20 -7.42 10.49
CA ALA A 360 -5.00 -7.12 11.91
C ALA A 360 -4.70 -8.41 12.67
N ASP A 361 -3.99 -8.28 13.78
CA ASP A 361 -3.91 -9.31 14.81
C ASP A 361 -5.23 -9.29 15.62
N VAL A 362 -6.13 -10.22 15.33
CA VAL A 362 -7.45 -10.31 15.99
C VAL A 362 -7.52 -11.39 17.07
N ASP A 363 -6.49 -12.22 17.22
CA ASP A 363 -6.40 -13.26 18.25
C ASP A 363 -5.30 -13.00 19.30
N GLY A 364 -4.54 -11.91 19.14
CA GLY A 364 -3.56 -11.41 20.09
C GLY A 364 -2.24 -12.17 20.08
N ASP A 365 -1.95 -12.93 19.02
CA ASP A 365 -0.74 -13.76 18.93
C ASP A 365 0.48 -13.00 18.36
N GLY A 366 0.31 -11.74 18.00
CA GLY A 366 1.32 -10.86 17.43
C GLY A 366 1.44 -10.91 15.91
N ARG A 367 0.62 -11.72 15.22
CA ARG A 367 0.65 -11.91 13.77
C ARG A 367 -0.65 -11.46 13.14
N ASP A 368 -0.56 -10.88 11.94
CA ASP A 368 -1.76 -10.44 11.23
C ASP A 368 -2.58 -11.62 10.73
N ASN A 369 -3.89 -11.50 10.88
CA ASN A 369 -4.90 -12.31 10.23
C ASN A 369 -5.43 -11.58 8.99
N PHE A 370 -5.84 -12.34 7.98
CA PHE A 370 -6.60 -11.79 6.86
C PHE A 370 -8.07 -11.73 7.27
N VAL A 371 -8.60 -10.52 7.38
CA VAL A 371 -9.96 -10.25 7.86
C VAL A 371 -10.82 -9.87 6.66
N GLU A 372 -11.69 -10.78 6.28
CA GLU A 372 -12.79 -10.53 5.36
C GLU A 372 -14.05 -10.18 6.15
N GLY A 373 -15.06 -9.58 5.51
CA GLY A 373 -16.31 -9.26 6.20
C GLY A 373 -17.06 -10.49 6.73
N GLY A 374 -16.99 -11.63 6.03
CA GLY A 374 -17.71 -12.85 6.42
C GLY A 374 -16.88 -13.92 7.12
N TYR A 375 -15.55 -13.79 7.14
CA TYR A 375 -14.64 -14.79 7.73
C TYR A 375 -13.26 -14.19 8.01
N VAL A 376 -12.47 -14.90 8.81
CA VAL A 376 -11.10 -14.54 9.15
C VAL A 376 -10.20 -15.74 8.90
N LEU A 377 -9.07 -15.50 8.24
CA LEU A 377 -8.01 -16.48 8.07
C LEU A 377 -6.87 -16.16 9.02
N SER A 378 -6.36 -17.17 9.71
CA SER A 378 -5.16 -17.05 10.53
C SER A 378 -3.92 -16.80 9.67
N HIS A 379 -2.80 -16.51 10.31
CA HIS A 379 -1.54 -16.16 9.66
C HIS A 379 -1.00 -17.27 8.73
N ASP A 380 -1.40 -18.53 8.94
CA ASP A 380 -1.03 -19.70 8.14
C ASP A 380 -2.06 -20.07 7.05
N GLY A 381 -3.10 -19.24 6.88
CA GLY A 381 -4.17 -19.45 5.91
C GLY A 381 -5.28 -20.39 6.37
N THR A 382 -5.23 -20.91 7.61
CA THR A 382 -6.34 -21.70 8.18
C THR A 382 -7.52 -20.81 8.57
N MET A 383 -8.74 -21.36 8.51
CA MET A 383 -9.95 -20.63 8.90
C MET A 383 -9.96 -20.41 10.41
N LEU A 384 -9.83 -19.16 10.86
CA LEU A 384 -9.89 -18.78 12.27
C LEU A 384 -11.34 -18.59 12.73
N ASN A 385 -12.13 -17.86 11.93
CA ASN A 385 -13.53 -17.60 12.22
C ASN A 385 -14.34 -17.53 10.93
N ARG A 386 -15.62 -17.90 11.01
CA ARG A 386 -16.57 -17.74 9.93
C ARG A 386 -17.93 -17.32 10.50
N HIS A 387 -18.53 -16.29 9.93
CA HIS A 387 -19.90 -15.90 10.24
C HIS A 387 -20.88 -16.74 9.40
N GLU A 388 -21.57 -17.69 10.02
CA GLU A 388 -22.45 -18.63 9.30
C GLU A 388 -23.64 -17.94 8.62
N ASP A 389 -24.17 -16.88 9.24
CA ASP A 389 -25.31 -16.11 8.74
C ASP A 389 -24.90 -14.94 7.84
N ALA A 390 -23.59 -14.69 7.70
CA ALA A 390 -23.12 -13.65 6.80
C ALA A 390 -23.31 -14.08 5.35
N VAL A 391 -23.84 -13.15 4.56
CA VAL A 391 -23.86 -13.21 3.11
C VAL A 391 -22.92 -12.15 2.56
N HIS A 392 -22.81 -12.05 1.23
CA HIS A 392 -22.07 -10.99 0.57
C HIS A 392 -22.42 -9.60 1.13
N GLY A 393 -21.41 -8.77 1.33
CA GLY A 393 -21.60 -7.39 1.79
C GLY A 393 -20.63 -6.41 1.15
N ASP A 394 -21.00 -5.14 1.12
CA ASP A 394 -20.16 -4.11 0.50
C ASP A 394 -19.19 -3.50 1.51
N ARG A 395 -19.54 -3.55 2.80
CA ARG A 395 -18.77 -2.88 3.87
C ARG A 395 -18.71 -3.61 5.19
N HIS A 396 -17.52 -3.56 5.80
CA HIS A 396 -17.30 -3.95 7.20
C HIS A 396 -16.32 -2.97 7.85
N CYS A 397 -16.32 -2.91 9.19
CA CYS A 397 -15.43 -2.07 9.98
C CYS A 397 -14.67 -2.96 10.96
N LEU A 398 -13.35 -2.77 11.03
CA LEU A 398 -12.47 -3.42 11.98
C LEU A 398 -11.77 -2.34 12.79
N ALA A 399 -12.06 -2.31 14.09
CA ALA A 399 -11.49 -1.38 15.05
C ALA A 399 -11.70 -1.93 16.47
N ASP A 400 -11.03 -1.31 17.43
CA ASP A 400 -11.44 -1.39 18.83
C ASP A 400 -12.75 -0.59 19.02
N ILE A 401 -13.88 -1.23 18.71
CA ILE A 401 -15.21 -0.60 18.72
C ILE A 401 -15.74 -0.47 20.15
N ASP A 402 -15.48 -1.48 20.98
CA ASP A 402 -15.86 -1.55 22.39
C ASP A 402 -14.58 -1.78 23.22
N PRO A 403 -13.90 -0.70 23.64
CA PRO A 403 -12.59 -0.77 24.29
C PRO A 403 -12.62 -1.47 25.66
N ASP A 404 -13.81 -1.68 26.23
CA ASP A 404 -13.98 -2.43 27.47
C ASP A 404 -14.11 -3.95 27.22
N ARG A 405 -14.07 -4.38 25.96
CA ARG A 405 -14.18 -5.79 25.54
C ARG A 405 -12.90 -6.27 24.83
N PRO A 406 -11.97 -6.93 25.54
CA PRO A 406 -10.73 -7.46 24.98
C PRO A 406 -10.95 -8.70 24.10
#